data_AF-A0A086K296-F1
#
_entry.id   AF-A0A086K296-F1
#
_cell.length_a   1.000
_cell.length_b   1.000
_cell.length_c   1.000
_cell.angle_alpha   90.00
_cell.angle_beta   90.00
_cell.angle_gamma   90.00
#
_symmetry.space_group_name_H-M   'P 1'
#
loop_
_entity.id
_entity.type
_entity.pdbx_description
1 polymer ?
#
loop_
_entity_poly.entity_id
_entity_poly.type
_entity_poly.pdbx_seq_one_letter_code
_entity_poly.pdbx_strand_id
1 'polypeptide(L)'
;MQGIEFLQRWFAFEVRYLYETESISIRALKPLVDCILSLECLMISEKKEAALASPQREQQCLCTIRCLQSFCACLSRLAADALRDRKLVELNHEPEVLVLASVIRWRDKLESDARNESQNLLMTKTTKAQFFDIDYHPHASLLNIDAGDIAFVAMNNAAVERCHNLIFQFKELRDAIWGRRECLDHIDAHLDRDETLTSSIKAFELAYLHCKRLILRPCNLV
;
A
#
# COMPACT_ATOMS: atom_id res chain seq x y z
N MET A 1 -34.57 6.04 -4.36
CA MET A 1 -34.53 5.09 -5.49
C MET A 1 -33.15 4.49 -5.74
N GLN A 2 -32.04 5.23 -5.55
CA GLN A 2 -30.67 4.72 -5.78
C GLN A 2 -30.28 3.45 -4.99
N GLY A 3 -30.72 3.30 -3.73
CA GLY A 3 -30.39 2.10 -2.93
C GLY A 3 -30.99 0.80 -3.45
N ILE A 4 -32.17 0.85 -4.08
CA ILE A 4 -32.82 -0.34 -4.67
C ILE A 4 -32.05 -0.80 -5.91
N GLU A 5 -31.57 0.15 -6.70
CA GLU A 5 -30.80 -0.13 -7.92
C GLU A 5 -29.43 -0.74 -7.60
N PHE A 6 -28.72 -0.23 -6.58
CA PHE A 6 -27.49 -0.85 -6.09
C PHE A 6 -27.72 -2.30 -5.63
N LEU A 7 -28.75 -2.52 -4.81
CA LEU A 7 -29.07 -3.87 -4.33
C LEU A 7 -29.36 -4.84 -5.48
N GLN A 8 -30.11 -4.40 -6.50
CA GLN A 8 -30.37 -5.21 -7.69
C GLN A 8 -29.09 -5.56 -8.45
N ARG A 9 -28.19 -4.58 -8.64
CA ARG A 9 -26.88 -4.82 -9.27
C ARG A 9 -26.03 -5.77 -8.44
N TRP A 10 -26.05 -5.65 -7.11
CA TRP A 10 -25.29 -6.52 -6.21
C TRP A 10 -25.80 -7.96 -6.25
N PHE A 11 -27.11 -8.16 -6.17
CA PHE A 11 -27.70 -9.49 -6.33
C PHE A 11 -27.37 -10.12 -7.68
N ALA A 12 -27.45 -9.34 -8.77
CA ALA A 12 -27.06 -9.83 -10.10
C ALA A 12 -25.58 -10.25 -10.14
N PHE A 13 -24.70 -9.47 -9.51
CA PHE A 13 -23.30 -9.84 -9.35
C PHE A 13 -23.11 -11.12 -8.53
N GLU A 14 -23.75 -11.27 -7.37
CA GLU A 14 -23.61 -12.46 -6.53
C GLU A 14 -24.01 -13.73 -7.27
N VAL A 15 -25.10 -13.67 -8.04
CA VAL A 15 -25.51 -14.77 -8.91
C VAL A 15 -24.40 -15.08 -9.91
N ARG A 16 -23.88 -14.07 -10.64
CA ARG A 16 -22.79 -14.27 -11.60
C ARG A 16 -21.51 -14.78 -10.94
N TYR A 17 -21.17 -14.32 -9.75
CA TYR A 17 -20.01 -14.77 -8.99
C TYR A 17 -20.08 -16.26 -8.65
N LEU A 18 -21.27 -16.79 -8.38
CA LEU A 18 -21.47 -18.22 -8.11
C LEU A 18 -21.34 -19.10 -9.37
N TYR A 19 -21.67 -18.57 -10.55
CA TYR A 19 -21.76 -19.37 -11.79
C TYR A 19 -20.65 -19.09 -12.82
N GLU A 20 -20.01 -17.93 -12.80
CA GLU A 20 -18.99 -17.47 -13.76
C GLU A 20 -17.59 -17.41 -13.13
N THR A 21 -17.21 -18.43 -12.34
CA THR A 21 -15.96 -18.48 -11.54
C THR A 21 -14.67 -18.52 -12.38
N GLU A 22 -14.78 -18.72 -13.69
CA GLU A 22 -13.63 -18.71 -14.62
C GLU A 22 -13.23 -17.30 -15.05
N SER A 23 -14.14 -16.33 -14.91
CA SER A 23 -13.92 -14.95 -15.32
C SER A 23 -13.15 -14.18 -14.25
N ILE A 24 -11.92 -13.74 -14.58
CA ILE A 24 -11.06 -12.92 -13.70
C ILE A 24 -11.79 -11.65 -13.26
N SER A 25 -12.45 -10.99 -14.21
CA SER A 25 -13.34 -9.86 -14.07
C SER A 25 -14.29 -9.99 -12.88
N ILE A 26 -14.87 -11.17 -12.70
CA ILE A 26 -15.90 -11.44 -11.70
C ILE A 26 -15.27 -11.85 -10.38
N ARG A 27 -14.25 -12.69 -10.41
CA ARG A 27 -13.56 -13.15 -9.20
C ARG A 27 -12.93 -12.01 -8.42
N ALA A 28 -12.27 -11.10 -9.12
CA ALA A 28 -11.49 -10.04 -8.51
C ALA A 28 -12.31 -8.80 -8.13
N LEU A 29 -13.57 -8.70 -8.57
CA LEU A 29 -14.43 -7.56 -8.24
C LEU A 29 -14.71 -7.46 -6.74
N LYS A 30 -15.01 -8.58 -6.06
CA LYS A 30 -15.24 -8.58 -4.61
C LYS A 30 -13.98 -8.19 -3.83
N PRO A 31 -12.79 -8.80 -4.07
CA PRO A 31 -11.54 -8.32 -3.49
C PRO A 31 -11.24 -6.85 -3.77
N LEU A 32 -11.57 -6.33 -4.97
CA LEU A 32 -11.38 -4.93 -5.30
C LEU A 32 -12.25 -4.02 -4.43
N VAL A 33 -13.53 -4.36 -4.26
CA VAL A 33 -14.45 -3.65 -3.35
C VAL A 33 -13.93 -3.69 -1.91
N ASP A 34 -13.49 -4.85 -1.42
CA ASP A 34 -12.91 -5.00 -0.09
C ASP A 34 -11.63 -4.14 0.08
N CYS A 35 -10.80 -4.05 -0.96
CA CYS A 35 -9.64 -3.16 -1.00
C CYS A 35 -10.03 -1.69 -0.94
N ILE A 36 -11.02 -1.25 -1.70
CA ILE A 36 -11.49 0.15 -1.72
C ILE A 36 -12.00 0.55 -0.34
N LEU A 37 -12.86 -0.26 0.28
CA LEU A 37 -13.40 0.02 1.61
C LEU A 37 -12.30 0.03 2.68
N SER A 38 -11.36 -0.91 2.64
CA SER A 38 -10.25 -0.93 3.59
C SER A 38 -9.28 0.23 3.38
N LEU A 39 -9.07 0.67 2.13
CA LEU A 39 -8.26 1.85 1.80
C LEU A 39 -8.91 3.14 2.31
N GLU A 40 -10.23 3.27 2.16
CA GLU A 40 -10.99 4.39 2.71
C GLU A 40 -10.80 4.49 4.23
N CYS A 41 -10.94 3.37 4.95
CA CYS A 41 -10.73 3.32 6.39
C CYS A 41 -9.30 3.76 6.78
N LEU A 42 -8.30 3.29 6.04
CA LEU A 42 -6.91 3.67 6.23
C LEU A 42 -6.72 5.18 6.03
N MET A 43 -7.23 5.74 4.94
CA MET A 43 -7.13 7.18 4.64
C MET A 43 -7.81 8.05 5.70
N ILE A 44 -8.98 7.63 6.20
CA ILE A 44 -9.67 8.32 7.29
C ILE A 44 -8.82 8.28 8.57
N SER A 45 -8.21 7.13 8.89
CA SER A 45 -7.33 6.98 10.05
C SER A 45 -6.10 7.88 9.94
N GLU A 46 -5.42 7.87 8.79
CA GLU A 46 -4.24 8.71 8.50
C GLU A 46 -4.57 10.20 8.69
N LYS A 47 -5.69 10.66 8.13
CA LYS A 47 -6.14 12.06 8.27
C LYS A 47 -6.43 12.43 9.72
N LYS A 48 -7.04 11.52 10.48
CA LYS A 48 -7.37 11.74 11.88
C LYS A 48 -6.10 11.80 12.73
N GLU A 49 -5.14 10.92 12.48
CA GLU A 49 -3.85 10.89 13.17
C GLU A 49 -3.10 12.22 13.04
N ALA A 50 -3.03 12.76 11.82
CA ALA A 50 -2.37 14.04 11.55
C ALA A 50 -3.04 15.23 12.28
N ALA A 51 -4.33 15.14 12.58
CA ALA A 51 -5.09 16.20 13.25
C ALA A 51 -5.00 16.15 14.78
N LEU A 52 -4.54 15.02 15.37
CA LEU A 52 -4.52 14.82 16.82
C LEU A 52 -3.17 15.22 17.44
N ALA A 53 -3.21 15.65 18.69
CA ALA A 53 -2.04 15.84 19.54
C ALA A 53 -1.76 14.60 20.41
N SER A 54 -0.59 14.51 21.03
CA SER A 54 -0.31 13.49 22.04
C SER A 54 -1.19 13.71 23.28
N PRO A 55 -1.72 12.65 23.92
CA PRO A 55 -1.49 11.22 23.67
C PRO A 55 -2.47 10.57 22.67
N GLN A 56 -3.52 11.28 22.23
CA GLN A 56 -4.51 10.67 21.31
C GLN A 56 -3.89 10.26 19.97
N ARG A 57 -2.84 10.97 19.52
CA ARG A 57 -2.08 10.60 18.33
C ARG A 57 -1.52 9.18 18.43
N GLU A 58 -0.91 8.81 19.54
CA GLU A 58 -0.29 7.47 19.73
C GLU A 58 -1.34 6.35 19.67
N GLN A 59 -2.52 6.59 20.26
CA GLN A 59 -3.65 5.65 20.16
C GLN A 59 -4.17 5.57 18.72
N GLN A 60 -4.17 6.68 17.99
CA GLN A 60 -4.58 6.71 16.59
C GLN A 60 -3.57 6.01 15.67
N CYS A 61 -2.26 6.08 15.94
CA CYS A 61 -1.23 5.32 15.22
C CYS A 61 -1.50 3.81 15.25
N LEU A 62 -1.92 3.27 16.41
CA LEU A 62 -2.32 1.86 16.52
C LEU A 62 -3.54 1.53 15.63
N CYS A 63 -4.51 2.44 15.54
CA CYS A 63 -5.65 2.28 14.63
C CYS A 63 -5.18 2.29 13.17
N THR A 64 -4.28 3.21 12.80
CA THR A 64 -3.73 3.33 11.44
C THR A 64 -3.01 2.06 11.01
N ILE A 65 -2.18 1.46 11.89
CA ILE A 65 -1.54 0.16 11.62
C ILE A 65 -2.57 -0.95 11.39
N ARG A 66 -3.63 -1.00 12.19
CA ARG A 66 -4.70 -2.01 12.01
C ARG A 66 -5.45 -1.82 10.69
N CYS A 67 -5.71 -0.58 10.29
CA CYS A 67 -6.28 -0.31 8.98
C CYS A 67 -5.33 -0.70 7.84
N LEU A 68 -4.02 -0.48 8.00
CA LEU A 68 -3.00 -0.90 7.04
C LEU A 68 -2.93 -2.44 6.93
N GLN A 69 -3.00 -3.15 8.07
CA GLN A 69 -3.09 -4.62 8.11
C GLN A 69 -4.29 -5.14 7.33
N SER A 70 -5.48 -4.56 7.58
CA SER A 70 -6.70 -4.90 6.86
C SER A 70 -6.54 -4.66 5.36
N PHE A 71 -5.93 -3.53 4.97
CA PHE A 71 -5.73 -3.20 3.57
C PHE A 71 -4.77 -4.19 2.88
N CYS A 72 -3.66 -4.53 3.53
CA CYS A 72 -2.70 -5.52 3.04
C CYS A 72 -3.34 -6.92 2.88
N ALA A 73 -4.23 -7.31 3.80
CA ALA A 73 -4.96 -8.57 3.72
C ALA A 73 -5.97 -8.60 2.55
N CYS A 74 -6.58 -7.46 2.20
CA CYS A 74 -7.40 -7.35 1.00
C CYS A 74 -6.55 -7.35 -0.27
N LEU A 75 -5.40 -6.65 -0.27
CA LEU A 75 -4.48 -6.60 -1.41
C LEU A 75 -4.00 -7.98 -1.84
N SER A 76 -3.62 -8.83 -0.87
CA SER A 76 -3.18 -10.20 -1.14
C SER A 76 -4.25 -11.01 -1.90
N ARG A 77 -5.53 -10.82 -1.54
CA ARG A 77 -6.67 -11.47 -2.22
C ARG A 77 -6.91 -10.88 -3.60
N LEU A 78 -6.87 -9.56 -3.73
CA LEU A 78 -7.02 -8.88 -5.00
C LEU A 78 -5.94 -9.30 -5.99
N ALA A 79 -4.68 -9.34 -5.57
CA ALA A 79 -3.58 -9.77 -6.42
C ALA A 79 -3.72 -11.22 -6.88
N ALA A 80 -4.13 -12.13 -5.98
CA ALA A 80 -4.35 -13.54 -6.32
C ALA A 80 -5.44 -13.74 -7.38
N ASP A 81 -6.50 -12.93 -7.35
CA ASP A 81 -7.61 -13.05 -8.28
C ASP A 81 -7.41 -12.23 -9.56
N ALA A 82 -6.71 -11.10 -9.48
CA ALA A 82 -6.44 -10.21 -10.61
C ALA A 82 -5.27 -10.68 -11.48
N LEU A 83 -4.23 -11.25 -10.88
CA LEU A 83 -3.04 -11.69 -11.61
C LEU A 83 -3.15 -13.16 -12.04
N ARG A 84 -2.85 -13.43 -13.31
CA ARG A 84 -2.79 -14.82 -13.84
C ARG A 84 -1.57 -15.59 -13.33
N ASP A 85 -0.47 -14.89 -13.04
CA ASP A 85 0.77 -15.50 -12.59
C ASP A 85 0.82 -15.59 -11.06
N ARG A 86 0.40 -16.75 -10.54
CA ARG A 86 0.38 -17.02 -9.10
C ARG A 86 1.76 -17.02 -8.44
N LYS A 87 2.85 -17.15 -9.20
CA LYS A 87 4.22 -17.15 -8.63
C LYS A 87 4.67 -15.76 -8.23
N LEU A 88 4.03 -14.73 -8.78
CA LEU A 88 4.33 -13.33 -8.48
C LEU A 88 3.53 -12.80 -7.27
N VAL A 89 2.50 -13.51 -6.83
CA VAL A 89 1.58 -13.02 -5.80
C VAL A 89 2.09 -13.42 -4.41
N GLU A 90 2.31 -12.42 -3.56
CA GLU A 90 2.49 -12.63 -2.14
C GLU A 90 1.14 -12.93 -1.46
N LEU A 91 1.10 -14.03 -0.70
CA LEU A 91 -0.11 -14.49 -0.03
C LEU A 91 -0.37 -13.73 1.27
N ASN A 92 0.68 -13.16 1.86
CA ASN A 92 0.58 -12.39 3.08
C ASN A 92 1.47 -11.15 3.01
N HIS A 93 0.86 -10.03 2.63
CA HIS A 93 1.47 -8.71 2.72
C HIS A 93 1.52 -8.27 4.19
N GLU A 94 2.72 -8.25 4.74
CA GLU A 94 3.04 -7.77 6.08
C GLU A 94 3.20 -6.23 6.06
N PRO A 95 2.44 -5.48 6.88
CA PRO A 95 2.58 -4.02 6.99
C PRO A 95 3.97 -3.61 7.49
N GLU A 96 4.66 -4.46 8.25
CA GLU A 96 6.00 -4.26 8.79
C GLU A 96 6.99 -3.94 7.66
N VAL A 97 6.88 -4.62 6.52
CA VAL A 97 7.73 -4.38 5.34
C VAL A 97 7.53 -2.97 4.79
N LEU A 98 6.28 -2.48 4.76
CA LEU A 98 5.96 -1.11 4.33
C LEU A 98 6.45 -0.08 5.33
N VAL A 99 6.29 -0.33 6.63
CA VAL A 99 6.79 0.57 7.68
C VAL A 99 8.31 0.64 7.63
N LEU A 100 9.00 -0.50 7.52
CA LEU A 100 10.45 -0.58 7.39
C LEU A 100 10.97 0.18 6.17
N ALA A 101 10.39 -0.06 5.00
CA ALA A 101 10.74 0.65 3.79
C ALA A 101 10.51 2.18 3.93
N SER A 102 9.44 2.58 4.65
CA SER A 102 9.18 3.99 4.95
C SER A 102 10.23 4.60 5.88
N VAL A 103 10.70 3.87 6.89
CA VAL A 103 11.77 4.34 7.80
C VAL A 103 13.07 4.53 7.05
N ILE A 104 13.45 3.56 6.21
CA ILE A 104 14.68 3.63 5.41
C ILE A 104 14.63 4.82 4.46
N ARG A 105 13.51 5.00 3.75
CA ARG A 105 13.28 6.17 2.88
C ARG A 105 13.38 7.49 3.64
N TRP A 106 12.82 7.55 4.85
CA TRP A 106 12.88 8.76 5.68
C TRP A 106 14.30 9.06 6.15
N ARG A 107 15.07 8.04 6.57
CA ARG A 107 16.49 8.22 6.96
C ARG A 107 17.35 8.70 5.79
N ASP A 108 17.22 8.09 4.62
CA ASP A 108 17.97 8.50 3.42
C ASP A 108 17.66 9.95 3.04
N LYS A 109 16.39 10.35 3.14
CA LYS A 109 15.96 11.75 2.93
C LYS A 109 16.64 12.70 3.92
N LEU A 110 16.65 12.37 5.22
CA LEU A 110 17.32 13.20 6.24
C LEU A 110 18.83 13.33 5.99
N GLU A 111 19.50 12.24 5.60
CA GLU A 111 20.92 12.28 5.28
C GLU A 111 21.20 13.11 4.02
N SER A 112 20.36 12.98 3.00
CA SER A 112 20.43 13.81 1.79
C SER A 112 20.19 15.28 2.12
N ASP A 113 19.19 15.60 2.94
CA ASP A 113 18.87 16.96 3.35
C ASP A 113 20.03 17.57 4.17
N ALA A 114 20.65 16.81 5.09
CA ALA A 114 21.83 17.26 5.83
C ALA A 114 23.05 17.53 4.93
N ARG A 115 23.27 16.69 3.89
CA ARG A 115 24.32 16.91 2.88
C ARG A 115 24.02 18.15 2.03
N ASN A 116 22.75 18.38 1.69
CA ASN A 116 22.30 19.52 0.88
C ASN A 116 22.28 20.84 1.66
N GLU A 117 21.88 20.85 2.93
CA GLU A 117 21.99 22.01 3.83
C GLU A 117 23.45 22.42 4.05
N SER A 118 24.36 21.44 4.06
CA SER A 118 25.81 21.70 4.07
C SER A 118 26.33 22.31 2.76
N GLN A 119 25.57 22.22 1.66
CA GLN A 119 25.95 22.68 0.32
C GLN A 119 25.15 23.90 -0.19
N ASN A 120 23.97 24.19 0.36
CA ASN A 120 23.09 25.26 -0.13
C ASN A 120 22.36 25.97 1.03
N LEU A 121 22.67 27.25 1.21
CA LEU A 121 22.01 28.17 2.15
C LEU A 121 20.85 28.97 1.52
N LEU A 122 20.40 28.63 0.30
CA LEU A 122 19.35 29.39 -0.40
C LEU A 122 18.49 28.48 -1.31
N MET A 123 17.19 28.78 -1.28
CA MET A 123 16.08 28.28 -2.10
C MET A 123 15.22 27.16 -1.49
N THR A 124 14.18 27.57 -0.77
CA THR A 124 12.96 26.79 -0.56
C THR A 124 12.04 26.92 -1.77
N LYS A 125 11.88 25.84 -2.55
CA LYS A 125 10.75 25.68 -3.48
C LYS A 125 9.73 24.75 -2.83
N THR A 126 8.54 25.30 -2.59
CA THR A 126 7.37 24.56 -2.11
C THR A 126 6.94 23.56 -3.17
N THR A 127 7.18 22.28 -2.93
CA THR A 127 6.69 21.20 -3.80
C THR A 127 5.25 20.92 -3.40
N LYS A 128 4.32 20.93 -4.37
CA LYS A 128 2.92 20.56 -4.15
C LYS A 128 2.87 19.19 -3.49
N ALA A 129 2.20 19.10 -2.34
CA ALA A 129 1.94 17.84 -1.67
C ALA A 129 1.19 16.91 -2.65
N GLN A 130 1.85 15.84 -3.06
CA GLN A 130 1.19 14.72 -3.71
C GLN A 130 0.13 14.18 -2.74
N PHE A 131 -1.02 13.74 -3.26
CA PHE A 131 -2.19 13.39 -2.47
C PHE A 131 -1.96 12.25 -1.45
N PHE A 132 -0.79 11.58 -1.50
CA PHE A 132 -0.38 10.54 -0.58
C PHE A 132 1.12 10.62 -0.30
N ASP A 133 1.56 11.51 0.60
CA ASP A 133 2.87 11.34 1.22
C ASP A 133 2.76 10.33 2.36
N ILE A 134 2.80 9.06 1.98
CA ILE A 134 2.78 7.94 2.90
C ILE A 134 4.01 8.03 3.79
N ASP A 135 3.76 8.28 5.06
CA ASP A 135 4.80 8.43 6.07
C ASP A 135 4.53 7.51 7.24
N TYR A 136 4.88 6.24 7.07
CA TYR A 136 4.69 5.23 8.10
C TYR A 136 5.89 5.13 9.06
N HIS A 137 6.99 5.85 8.82
CA HIS A 137 8.15 5.83 9.73
C HIS A 137 7.82 6.10 11.21
N PRO A 138 6.81 6.92 11.59
CA PRO A 138 6.47 7.14 13.00
C PRO A 138 5.91 5.89 13.70
N HIS A 139 5.46 4.90 12.92
CA HIS A 139 4.86 3.66 13.39
C HIS A 139 5.91 2.58 13.74
N ALA A 140 7.20 2.84 13.47
CA ALA A 140 8.26 1.84 13.65
C ALA A 140 8.38 1.36 15.10
N SER A 141 8.19 2.26 16.06
CA SER A 141 8.21 1.96 17.51
C SER A 141 7.10 1.00 17.94
N LEU A 142 5.98 0.97 17.20
CA LEU A 142 4.84 0.10 17.49
C LEU A 142 5.02 -1.32 16.95
N LEU A 143 5.95 -1.51 16.02
CA LEU A 143 6.23 -2.78 15.37
C LEU A 143 7.50 -3.47 15.90
N ASN A 144 8.10 -2.95 16.98
CA ASN A 144 9.33 -3.48 17.59
C ASN A 144 10.46 -3.70 16.57
N ILE A 145 10.54 -2.83 15.55
CA ILE A 145 11.58 -2.90 14.54
C ILE A 145 12.93 -2.55 15.19
N ASP A 146 13.93 -3.41 15.03
CA ASP A 146 15.27 -3.20 15.56
C ASP A 146 15.98 -2.03 14.84
N ALA A 147 16.52 -1.09 15.62
CA ALA A 147 17.24 0.07 15.09
C ALA A 147 18.53 -0.33 14.33
N GLY A 148 19.14 -1.46 14.71
CA GLY A 148 20.29 -2.08 14.07
C GLY A 148 19.96 -2.65 12.70
N ASP A 149 18.81 -3.30 12.53
CA ASP A 149 18.36 -3.80 11.22
C ASP A 149 18.12 -2.64 10.24
N ILE A 150 17.49 -1.56 10.72
CA ILE A 150 17.31 -0.34 9.92
C ILE A 150 18.66 0.25 9.52
N ALA A 151 19.62 0.31 10.45
CA ALA A 151 20.95 0.84 10.17
C ALA A 151 21.70 -0.01 9.14
N PHE A 152 21.65 -1.34 9.28
CA PHE A 152 22.29 -2.27 8.35
C PHE A 152 21.72 -2.14 6.93
N VAL A 153 20.40 -2.08 6.79
CA VAL A 153 19.75 -1.92 5.47
C VAL A 153 20.06 -0.55 4.86
N ALA A 154 20.10 0.51 5.67
CA ALA A 154 20.44 1.86 5.22
C ALA A 154 21.87 1.99 4.68
N MET A 155 22.80 1.12 5.09
CA MET A 155 24.17 1.10 4.55
C MET A 155 24.26 0.54 3.13
N ASN A 156 23.20 -0.11 2.62
CA ASN A 156 23.18 -0.71 1.29
C ASN A 156 22.31 0.11 0.33
N ASN A 157 22.96 0.89 -0.55
CA ASN A 157 22.28 1.75 -1.54
C ASN A 157 21.25 0.98 -2.41
N ALA A 158 21.54 -0.27 -2.79
CA ALA A 158 20.60 -1.07 -3.57
C ALA A 158 19.37 -1.48 -2.75
N ALA A 159 19.51 -1.65 -1.44
CA ALA A 159 18.39 -1.91 -0.54
C ALA A 159 17.56 -0.65 -0.28
N VAL A 160 18.20 0.51 -0.14
CA VAL A 160 17.54 1.82 -0.05
C VAL A 160 16.71 2.09 -1.30
N GLU A 161 17.28 1.90 -2.50
CA GLU A 161 16.57 2.08 -3.77
C GLU A 161 15.34 1.17 -3.89
N ARG A 162 15.46 -0.09 -3.45
CA ARG A 162 14.31 -1.01 -3.42
C ARG A 162 13.23 -0.55 -2.45
N CYS A 163 13.60 -0.07 -1.25
CA CYS A 163 12.66 0.49 -0.29
C CYS A 163 11.93 1.71 -0.87
N HIS A 164 12.65 2.58 -1.58
CA HIS A 164 12.06 3.71 -2.30
C HIS A 164 11.06 3.25 -3.36
N ASN A 165 11.46 2.27 -4.19
CA ASN A 165 10.59 1.70 -5.21
C ASN A 165 9.34 1.08 -4.58
N LEU A 166 9.45 0.31 -3.48
CA LEU A 166 8.29 -0.25 -2.81
C LEU A 166 7.31 0.83 -2.33
N ILE A 167 7.79 1.88 -1.68
CA ILE A 167 6.91 2.97 -1.21
C ILE A 167 6.28 3.70 -2.40
N PHE A 168 7.02 3.90 -3.49
CA PHE A 168 6.49 4.49 -4.71
C PHE A 168 5.39 3.62 -5.34
N GLN A 169 5.64 2.33 -5.57
CA GLN A 169 4.64 1.43 -6.15
C GLN A 169 3.41 1.25 -5.25
N PHE A 170 3.59 1.30 -3.92
CA PHE A 170 2.47 1.25 -2.99
C PHE A 170 1.56 2.49 -3.11
N LYS A 171 2.13 3.68 -3.34
CA LYS A 171 1.35 4.90 -3.62
C LYS A 171 0.59 4.78 -4.93
N GLU A 172 1.26 4.39 -6.01
CA GLU A 172 0.64 4.20 -7.32
C GLU A 172 -0.49 3.16 -7.28
N LEU A 173 -0.32 2.08 -6.50
CA LEU A 173 -1.36 1.08 -6.30
C LEU A 173 -2.56 1.62 -5.51
N ARG A 174 -2.32 2.40 -4.44
CA ARG A 174 -3.41 3.06 -3.70
C ARG A 174 -4.21 3.97 -4.61
N ASP A 175 -3.55 4.77 -5.44
CA ASP A 175 -4.18 5.70 -6.37
C ASP A 175 -4.98 4.96 -7.43
N ALA A 176 -4.41 3.87 -7.97
CA ALA A 176 -5.09 3.01 -8.92
C ALA A 176 -6.37 2.44 -8.29
N ILE A 177 -6.29 1.80 -7.12
CA ILE A 177 -7.46 1.21 -6.42
C ILE A 177 -8.50 2.28 -6.10
N TRP A 178 -8.10 3.42 -5.54
CA TRP A 178 -9.01 4.49 -5.17
C TRP A 178 -9.74 5.07 -6.39
N GLY A 179 -9.05 5.14 -7.54
CA GLY A 179 -9.63 5.55 -8.81
C GLY A 179 -10.80 4.67 -9.28
N ARG A 180 -10.93 3.43 -8.77
CA ARG A 180 -11.98 2.47 -9.16
C ARG A 180 -13.16 2.46 -8.20
N ARG A 181 -13.30 3.48 -7.35
CA ARG A 181 -14.47 3.63 -6.47
C ARG A 181 -15.81 3.58 -7.19
N GLU A 182 -15.85 3.95 -8.49
CA GLU A 182 -17.06 3.83 -9.32
C GLU A 182 -17.57 2.39 -9.47
N CYS A 183 -16.71 1.39 -9.25
CA CYS A 183 -17.11 -0.01 -9.15
C CYS A 183 -18.06 -0.25 -7.97
N LEU A 184 -18.04 0.57 -6.91
CA LEU A 184 -19.02 0.50 -5.82
C LEU A 184 -20.41 0.91 -6.30
N ASP A 185 -20.52 1.86 -7.23
CA ASP A 185 -21.81 2.34 -7.71
C ASP A 185 -22.37 1.46 -8.83
N HIS A 186 -21.49 0.97 -9.71
CA HIS A 186 -21.88 0.30 -10.94
C HIS A 186 -21.69 -1.22 -10.93
N ILE A 187 -20.90 -1.76 -9.99
CA ILE A 187 -20.57 -3.19 -9.89
C ILE A 187 -20.12 -3.73 -11.25
N ASP A 188 -19.21 -2.97 -11.87
CA ASP A 188 -18.65 -3.29 -13.17
C ASP A 188 -17.39 -4.15 -13.01
N ALA A 189 -17.37 -5.27 -13.71
CA ALA A 189 -16.39 -6.33 -13.58
C ALA A 189 -15.21 -6.21 -14.55
N HIS A 190 -15.05 -5.13 -15.33
CA HIS A 190 -14.03 -5.05 -16.41
C HIS A 190 -12.55 -4.97 -15.97
N LEU A 191 -12.17 -5.62 -14.87
CA LEU A 191 -10.79 -5.68 -14.38
C LEU A 191 -9.81 -6.29 -15.40
N ASP A 192 -10.26 -7.25 -16.20
CA ASP A 192 -9.48 -7.87 -17.27
C ASP A 192 -9.01 -6.87 -18.35
N ARG A 193 -9.70 -5.73 -18.45
CA ARG A 193 -9.39 -4.63 -19.37
C ARG A 193 -8.72 -3.46 -18.66
N ASP A 194 -8.63 -3.49 -17.33
CA ASP A 194 -8.00 -2.45 -16.53
C ASP A 194 -6.49 -2.67 -16.45
N GLU A 195 -5.81 -2.30 -17.54
CA GLU A 195 -4.35 -2.41 -17.66
C GLU A 195 -3.64 -1.59 -16.58
N THR A 196 -4.20 -0.46 -16.18
CA THR A 196 -3.62 0.40 -15.15
C THR A 196 -3.60 -0.31 -13.80
N LEU A 197 -4.75 -0.78 -13.33
CA LEU A 197 -4.84 -1.47 -12.03
C LEU A 197 -4.01 -2.76 -12.03
N THR A 198 -4.11 -3.56 -13.09
CA THR A 198 -3.34 -4.81 -13.22
C THR A 198 -1.83 -4.54 -13.23
N SER A 199 -1.37 -3.50 -13.91
CA SER A 199 0.04 -3.12 -13.95
C SER A 199 0.52 -2.60 -12.59
N SER A 200 -0.28 -1.78 -11.90
CA SER A 200 0.06 -1.30 -10.55
C SER A 200 0.14 -2.43 -9.53
N ILE A 201 -0.79 -3.39 -9.55
CA ILE A 201 -0.73 -4.58 -8.69
C ILE A 201 0.56 -5.35 -8.99
N LYS A 202 0.86 -5.65 -10.26
CA LYS A 202 2.07 -6.38 -10.64
C LYS A 202 3.35 -5.66 -10.23
N ALA A 203 3.42 -4.34 -10.42
CA ALA A 203 4.59 -3.56 -10.06
C ALA A 203 4.82 -3.53 -8.54
N PHE A 204 3.74 -3.41 -7.77
CA PHE A 204 3.78 -3.50 -6.31
C PHE A 204 4.25 -4.88 -5.84
N GLU A 205 3.67 -5.97 -6.34
CA GLU A 205 4.07 -7.34 -5.99
C GLU A 205 5.57 -7.59 -6.21
N LEU A 206 6.09 -7.15 -7.36
CA LEU A 206 7.52 -7.25 -7.67
C LEU A 206 8.37 -6.45 -6.68
N ALA A 207 8.01 -5.19 -6.43
CA ALA A 207 8.73 -4.35 -5.48
C ALA A 207 8.68 -4.92 -4.06
N TYR A 208 7.52 -5.44 -3.65
CA TYR A 208 7.30 -6.05 -2.35
C TYR A 208 8.17 -7.29 -2.17
N LEU A 209 8.19 -8.21 -3.13
CA LEU A 209 9.05 -9.40 -3.10
C LEU A 209 10.54 -9.04 -3.02
N HIS A 210 10.98 -8.02 -3.77
CA HIS A 210 12.37 -7.56 -3.73
C HIS A 210 12.77 -6.95 -2.38
N CYS A 211 11.86 -6.20 -1.74
CA CYS A 211 12.08 -5.62 -0.42
C CYS A 211 11.99 -6.65 0.70
N LYS A 212 10.95 -7.49 0.73
CA LYS A 212 10.75 -8.52 1.74
C LYS A 212 11.94 -9.46 1.84
N ARG A 213 12.52 -9.87 0.69
CA ARG A 213 13.73 -10.71 0.65
C ARG A 213 14.95 -10.05 1.31
N LEU A 214 15.07 -8.74 1.25
CA LEU A 214 16.18 -8.01 1.86
C LEU A 214 15.95 -7.77 3.36
N ILE A 215 14.71 -7.42 3.72
CA ILE A 215 14.33 -7.05 5.08
C ILE A 215 14.25 -8.28 5.99
N LEU A 216 13.70 -9.41 5.52
CA LEU A 216 13.55 -10.63 6.30
C LEU A 216 14.76 -11.59 6.23
N ARG A 217 15.84 -11.22 5.53
CA ARG A 217 17.09 -12.00 5.49
C ARG A 217 18.35 -11.13 5.57
N PRO A 218 18.67 -10.54 6.73
CA PRO A 218 20.03 -10.05 6.98
C PRO A 218 21.08 -11.19 6.94
N CYS A 219 20.67 -12.45 7.17
CA CYS A 219 21.59 -13.57 7.45
C CYS A 219 22.00 -14.44 6.25
N ASN A 220 21.54 -14.18 5.02
CA ASN A 220 21.83 -15.04 3.85
C ASN A 220 22.73 -14.38 2.79
N LEU A 221 23.44 -13.32 3.14
CA LEU A 221 24.45 -12.67 2.30
C LEU A 221 25.90 -13.00 2.74
N VAL A 222 26.10 -14.20 3.30
CA VAL A 222 27.43 -14.80 3.51
C VAL A 222 27.73 -15.76 2.37
#